data_AF-A0A4Q3YJK3-F1
#
_entry.id   AF-A0A4Q3YJK3-F1
#
_cell.length_a   1.000
_cell.length_b   1.000
_cell.length_c   1.000
_cell.angle_alpha   90.00
_cell.angle_beta   90.00
_cell.angle_gamma   90.00
#
_symmetry.space_group_name_H-M   'P 1'
#
loop_
_entity.id
_entity.type
_entity.pdbx_description
1 polymer ?
#
loop_
_entity_poly.entity_id
_entity_poly.type
_entity_poly.pdbx_seq_one_letter_code
_entity_poly.pdbx_strand_id
1 'polypeptide(L)'
;AALRMEAAVDAYYDWQGGLVWMQMEADPEAEFLRGYIRALGGGHATLIRASKTARSTTPSFEPVPDAVAALSARVKQKLDPAGIFSPGKMGY
;
A
#
# COMPACT_ATOMS: atom_id res chain seq x y z
N ALA A 1 6.29 13.47 -12.49
CA ALA A 1 7.17 13.63 -13.68
C ALA A 1 8.37 12.69 -13.61
N ALA A 2 9.18 12.74 -12.54
CA ALA A 2 10.37 11.90 -12.37
C ALA A 2 10.11 10.39 -12.46
N LEU A 3 9.02 9.88 -11.85
CA LEU A 3 8.75 8.44 -11.88
C LEU A 3 8.48 7.86 -13.28
N ARG A 4 7.98 8.69 -14.21
CA ARG A 4 7.79 8.28 -15.63
C ARG A 4 9.12 8.12 -16.38
N MET A 5 10.21 8.68 -15.85
CA MET A 5 11.55 8.50 -16.42
C MET A 5 12.21 7.19 -15.96
N GLU A 6 11.71 6.62 -14.85
CA GLU A 6 12.26 5.41 -14.23
C GLU A 6 11.35 4.19 -14.40
N ALA A 7 10.05 4.38 -14.63
CA ALA A 7 9.08 3.31 -14.88
C ALA A 7 7.94 3.76 -15.82
N ALA A 8 7.45 2.83 -16.63
CA ALA A 8 6.26 3.05 -17.45
C ALA A 8 5.00 3.08 -16.56
N VAL A 9 4.47 4.30 -16.34
CA VAL A 9 3.32 4.54 -15.46
C VAL A 9 2.29 5.50 -16.04
N ASP A 10 1.03 5.10 -15.90
CA ASP A 10 -0.15 5.97 -16.08
C ASP A 10 -0.62 6.46 -14.72
N ALA A 11 -0.98 7.75 -14.64
CA ALA A 11 -1.41 8.36 -13.40
C ALA A 11 -2.55 9.36 -13.63
N TYR A 12 -3.56 9.27 -12.77
CA TYR A 12 -4.65 10.22 -12.63
C TYR A 12 -4.60 10.86 -11.25
N TYR A 13 -4.97 12.14 -11.17
CA TYR A 13 -5.08 12.86 -9.91
C TYR A 13 -6.55 12.99 -9.55
N ASP A 14 -6.89 12.85 -8.28
CA ASP A 14 -8.25 13.14 -7.84
C ASP A 14 -8.57 14.64 -7.98
N TRP A 15 -9.87 14.93 -7.98
CA TRP A 15 -10.46 16.27 -8.08
C TRP A 15 -10.07 17.30 -7.01
N GLN A 16 -9.42 16.90 -5.91
CA GLN A 16 -8.96 17.82 -4.85
C GLN A 16 -7.44 17.72 -4.63
N GLY A 17 -6.72 16.99 -5.51
CA GLY A 17 -5.28 16.77 -5.44
C GLY A 17 -4.81 15.87 -4.28
N GLY A 18 -5.72 15.22 -3.56
CA GLY A 18 -5.40 14.43 -2.36
C GLY A 18 -4.85 13.03 -2.67
N LEU A 19 -5.19 12.49 -3.85
CA LEU A 19 -4.81 11.15 -4.28
C LEU A 19 -4.24 11.15 -5.68
N VAL A 20 -3.25 10.27 -5.86
CA VAL A 20 -2.73 9.86 -7.16
C VAL A 20 -3.15 8.40 -7.38
N TRP A 21 -3.94 8.17 -8.42
CA TRP A 21 -4.25 6.84 -8.92
C TRP A 21 -3.22 6.46 -9.97
N MET A 22 -2.39 5.46 -9.67
CA MET A 22 -1.28 5.06 -10.53
C MET A 22 -1.44 3.61 -10.98
N GLN A 23 -1.15 3.34 -12.24
CA GLN A 23 -0.96 2.01 -12.80
C GLN A 23 0.48 1.88 -13.30
N MET A 24 1.14 0.79 -12.93
CA MET A 24 2.39 0.36 -13.53
C MET A 24 2.07 -0.58 -14.71
N GLU A 25 2.80 -0.47 -15.81
CA GLU A 25 2.66 -1.43 -16.93
C GLU A 25 3.16 -2.82 -16.55
N ALA A 26 4.20 -2.89 -15.71
CA ALA A 26 4.74 -4.12 -15.15
C ALA A 26 4.03 -4.53 -13.84
N ASP A 27 4.49 -5.64 -13.25
CA ASP A 27 4.07 -6.04 -11.90
C ASP A 27 4.42 -4.94 -10.86
N PRO A 28 3.65 -4.84 -9.76
CA PRO A 28 3.81 -3.76 -8.79
C PRO A 28 5.15 -3.82 -8.05
N GLU A 29 5.88 -2.71 -8.06
CA GLU A 29 7.13 -2.54 -7.30
C GLU A 29 6.88 -1.70 -6.04
N ALA A 30 6.24 -2.31 -5.04
CA ALA A 30 5.77 -1.60 -3.85
C ALA A 30 6.90 -0.90 -3.08
N GLU A 31 8.02 -1.57 -2.80
CA GLU A 31 9.12 -0.98 -2.02
C GLU A 31 9.78 0.19 -2.75
N PHE A 32 9.93 0.09 -4.08
CA PHE A 32 10.45 1.18 -4.90
C PHE A 32 9.54 2.41 -4.84
N LEU A 33 8.25 2.24 -5.13
CA LEU A 33 7.26 3.33 -5.08
C LEU A 33 7.19 3.97 -3.69
N ARG A 34 7.12 3.16 -2.64
CA ARG A 34 7.02 3.63 -1.25
C ARG A 34 8.28 4.33 -0.78
N GLY A 35 9.45 3.83 -1.17
CA GLY A 35 10.73 4.48 -0.93
C GLY A 35 10.78 5.86 -1.58
N TYR A 36 10.32 5.97 -2.83
CA TYR A 36 10.28 7.24 -3.56
C TYR A 36 9.30 8.24 -2.92
N ILE A 37 8.08 7.80 -2.57
CA ILE A 37 7.10 8.62 -1.85
C ILE A 37 7.67 9.13 -0.52
N ARG A 38 8.36 8.27 0.23
CA ARG A 38 9.02 8.65 1.48
C ARG A 38 10.09 9.73 1.28
N ALA A 39 10.89 9.60 0.24
CA ALA A 39 11.93 10.59 -0.09
C ALA A 39 11.36 11.97 -0.47
N LEU A 40 10.13 12.02 -0.99
CA LEU A 40 9.45 13.26 -1.41
C LEU A 40 8.64 13.96 -0.30
N GLY A 41 8.75 13.52 0.94
CA GLY A 41 8.04 14.13 2.08
C GLY A 41 6.98 13.22 2.71
N GLY A 42 6.87 11.96 2.26
CA GLY A 42 6.02 10.96 2.88
C GLY A 42 4.68 10.75 2.17
N GLY A 43 3.89 9.83 2.72
CA GLY A 43 2.64 9.36 2.15
C GLY A 43 2.51 7.83 2.27
N HIS A 44 1.48 7.28 1.65
CA HIS A 44 1.19 5.85 1.67
C HIS A 44 0.82 5.36 0.28
N ALA A 45 1.29 4.17 -0.11
CA ALA A 45 0.86 3.50 -1.34
C ALA A 45 0.04 2.25 -1.03
N THR A 46 -1.20 2.23 -1.50
CA THR A 46 -2.12 1.08 -1.37
C THR A 46 -2.31 0.38 -2.71
N LEU A 47 -2.08 -0.93 -2.75
CA LEU A 47 -2.33 -1.75 -3.94
C LEU A 47 -3.82 -2.02 -4.09
N ILE A 48 -4.44 -1.36 -5.08
CA ILE A 48 -5.87 -1.50 -5.35
C ILE A 48 -6.18 -2.66 -6.29
N ARG A 49 -5.36 -2.89 -7.32
CA ARG A 49 -5.58 -3.94 -8.31
C ARG A 49 -4.24 -4.47 -8.81
N ALA A 50 -4.14 -5.79 -8.91
CA ALA A 50 -2.99 -6.51 -9.45
C ALA A 50 -3.42 -7.94 -9.81
N SER A 51 -2.56 -8.66 -10.54
CA SER A 51 -2.74 -10.08 -10.80
C SER A 51 -2.82 -10.89 -9.50
N LYS A 52 -3.40 -12.09 -9.54
CA LYS A 52 -3.47 -12.97 -8.35
C LYS A 52 -2.08 -13.29 -7.81
N THR A 53 -1.12 -13.54 -8.70
CA THR A 53 0.28 -13.82 -8.36
C THR A 53 0.90 -12.63 -7.64
N ALA A 54 0.85 -11.43 -8.23
CA ALA A 54 1.40 -10.23 -7.61
C ALA A 54 0.72 -9.90 -6.26
N ARG A 55 -0.61 -10.07 -6.15
CA ARG A 55 -1.32 -9.88 -4.88
C ARG A 55 -0.91 -10.86 -3.79
N SER A 56 -0.41 -12.05 -4.14
CA SER A 56 0.02 -13.05 -3.14
C SER A 56 1.37 -12.72 -2.50
N THR A 57 2.20 -11.94 -3.18
CA THR A 57 3.56 -11.59 -2.73
C THR A 57 3.70 -10.12 -2.34
N THR A 58 2.78 -9.26 -2.77
CA THR A 58 2.84 -7.80 -2.52
C THR A 58 1.83 -7.38 -1.46
N PRO A 59 2.29 -6.89 -0.28
CA PRO A 59 1.40 -6.37 0.75
C PRO A 59 0.55 -5.21 0.23
N SER A 60 -0.77 -5.28 0.45
CA SER A 60 -1.68 -4.28 -0.11
C SER A 60 -1.52 -2.90 0.51
N PHE A 61 -1.18 -2.82 1.80
CA PHE A 61 -1.05 -1.55 2.52
C PHE A 61 0.40 -1.17 2.76
N GLU A 62 0.64 0.13 2.94
CA GLU A 62 1.91 0.64 3.44
C GLU A 62 2.26 -0.04 4.78
N PRO A 63 3.50 -0.51 4.97
CA PRO A 63 3.98 -0.95 6.27
C PRO A 63 3.84 0.19 7.28
N VAL A 64 3.23 -0.10 8.42
CA VAL A 64 3.13 0.85 9.53
C VAL A 64 4.32 0.67 10.48
N PRO A 65 4.70 1.70 11.25
CA PRO A 65 5.73 1.55 12.28
C PRO A 65 5.37 0.45 13.28
N ASP A 66 6.38 -0.27 13.78
CA ASP A 66 6.21 -1.45 14.65
C ASP A 66 5.34 -1.15 15.89
N ALA A 67 5.49 0.04 16.47
CA ALA A 67 4.68 0.46 17.62
C ALA A 67 3.18 0.56 17.28
N VAL A 68 2.85 1.04 16.07
CA VAL A 68 1.47 1.15 15.56
C VAL A 68 0.93 -0.23 15.21
N ALA A 69 1.75 -1.09 14.60
CA ALA A 69 1.39 -2.48 14.32
C ALA A 69 1.04 -3.23 15.61
N ALA A 70 1.88 -3.13 16.64
CA ALA A 70 1.66 -3.76 17.94
C ALA A 70 0.39 -3.26 18.63
N LEU A 71 0.10 -1.95 18.57
CA LEU A 71 -1.14 -1.40 19.11
C LEU A 71 -2.36 -1.90 18.32
N SER A 72 -2.30 -1.90 17.00
CA SER A 72 -3.37 -2.35 16.12
C SER A 72 -3.70 -3.83 16.34
N ALA A 73 -2.68 -4.68 16.53
CA ALA A 73 -2.84 -6.08 16.87
C ALA A 73 -3.64 -6.28 18.16
N ARG A 74 -3.30 -5.53 19.23
CA ARG A 74 -4.02 -5.60 20.51
C ARG A 74 -5.47 -5.14 20.38
N VAL A 75 -5.72 -4.07 19.62
CA VAL A 75 -7.09 -3.57 19.37
C VAL A 75 -7.90 -4.63 18.60
N LYS A 76 -7.32 -5.21 17.54
CA LYS A 76 -7.97 -6.26 16.76
C LYS A 76 -8.29 -7.49 17.61
N GLN A 77 -7.38 -7.93 18.48
CA GLN A 77 -7.63 -9.07 19.36
C GLN A 77 -8.82 -8.84 20.31
N LYS A 78 -9.08 -7.58 20.71
CA LYS A 78 -10.24 -7.24 21.56
C LYS A 78 -11.55 -7.14 20.77
N LEU A 79 -11.49 -6.65 19.53
CA LEU A 79 -12.67 -6.45 18.69
C LEU A 79 -13.08 -7.69 17.88
N ASP A 80 -12.11 -8.50 17.50
CA ASP A 80 -12.27 -9.68 16.64
C ASP A 80 -11.38 -10.83 17.14
N PRO A 81 -11.70 -11.40 18.33
CA PRO A 81 -10.93 -12.50 18.91
C PRO A 81 -10.98 -13.79 18.07
N ALA A 82 -12.01 -13.93 17.21
CA ALA A 82 -12.17 -15.07 16.31
C ALA A 82 -11.49 -14.86 14.94
N GLY A 83 -10.97 -13.65 14.65
CA GLY A 83 -10.28 -13.36 13.40
C GLY A 83 -11.18 -13.38 12.15
N ILE A 84 -12.47 -13.10 12.30
CA ILE A 84 -13.47 -13.18 11.22
C ILE A 84 -13.38 -11.98 10.28
N PHE A 85 -12.94 -10.83 10.78
CA PHE A 85 -12.90 -9.59 10.01
C PHE A 85 -11.63 -9.47 9.16
N SER A 86 -11.83 -9.46 7.84
CA SER A 86 -10.79 -9.19 6.84
C SER A 86 -9.52 -10.05 7.00
N PRO A 87 -9.65 -11.38 7.02
CA PRO A 87 -8.51 -12.28 7.21
C PRO A 87 -7.42 -12.02 6.15
N GLY A 88 -6.18 -11.91 6.62
CA GLY A 88 -4.99 -11.73 5.77
C GLY A 88 -4.81 -10.35 5.13
N LYS A 89 -5.68 -9.36 5.38
CA LYS A 89 -5.56 -8.04 4.74
C LYS A 89 -4.67 -7.05 5.49
N MET A 90 -4.62 -7.09 6.82
CA MET A 90 -4.06 -6.00 7.63
C MET A 90 -2.76 -6.35 8.39
N GLY A 91 -2.09 -7.47 8.12
CA GLY A 91 -0.70 -7.70 8.58
C GLY A 91 -0.43 -7.78 10.09
N TYR A 92 -1.47 -7.72 10.93
CA TYR A 92 -1.42 -7.90 12.39
C TYR A 92 -2.52 -8.83 12.88
#